data_AF-A0A1W9G9A6-F1
#
_entry.id   AF-A0A1W9G9A6-F1
#
_cell.length_a   1.000
_cell.length_b   1.000
_cell.length_c   1.000
_cell.angle_alpha   90.00
_cell.angle_beta   90.00
_cell.angle_gamma   90.00
#
_symmetry.space_group_name_H-M   'P 1'
#
loop_
_entity.id
_entity.type
_entity.pdbx_description
1 polymer ?
#
loop_
_entity_poly.entity_id
_entity_poly.type
_entity_poly.pdbx_seq_one_letter_code
_entity_poly.pdbx_strand_id
1 'polypeptide(L)'
;MFLALTRINATETARLLANLEDYERESAHNLRLGEVVVTPDQVLQGYEMPFAVILLRTATSSECSRVPDHHEIDGKQTFFFLVTPLTRTEWEIRRKSGHDVLMNNFEASRKDLFL
;
A
#
# COMPACT_ATOMS: atom_id res chain seq x y z
N MET A 1 4.93 3.35 13.97
CA MET A 1 6.08 3.98 13.31
C MET A 1 6.10 3.46 11.89
N PHE A 2 5.92 4.34 10.92
CA PHE A 2 5.94 3.99 9.50
C PHE A 2 7.27 4.39 8.89
N LEU A 3 7.83 3.54 8.04
CA LEU A 3 9.02 3.82 7.27
C LEU A 3 8.77 3.32 5.85
N ALA A 4 8.97 4.18 4.86
CA ALA A 4 8.77 3.84 3.46
C ALA A 4 10.08 3.92 2.68
N LEU A 5 10.29 2.94 1.82
CA LEU A 5 11.22 3.02 0.69
C LEU A 5 10.40 3.36 -0.54
N THR A 6 10.82 4.36 -1.32
CA THR A 6 10.01 4.86 -2.42
C THR A 6 10.84 5.18 -3.66
N ARG A 7 10.23 4.93 -4.83
CA ARG A 7 10.70 5.40 -6.13
C ARG A 7 9.89 6.59 -6.66
N ILE A 8 8.73 6.85 -6.05
CA ILE A 8 7.90 8.01 -6.37
C ILE A 8 8.42 9.24 -5.61
N ASN A 9 7.78 10.39 -5.83
CA ASN A 9 8.16 11.63 -5.14
C ASN A 9 8.09 11.43 -3.61
N ALA A 10 9.16 11.84 -2.91
CA ALA A 10 9.24 11.75 -1.45
C ALA A 10 8.07 12.46 -0.76
N THR A 11 7.54 13.53 -1.36
CA THR A 11 6.40 14.29 -0.84
C THR A 11 5.10 13.49 -0.90
N GLU A 12 4.84 12.79 -2.00
CA GLU A 12 3.67 11.91 -2.15
C GLU A 12 3.74 10.74 -1.17
N THR A 13 4.94 10.17 -1.02
CA THR A 13 5.19 9.08 -0.07
C THR A 13 4.93 9.53 1.36
N ALA A 14 5.45 10.69 1.76
CA ALA A 14 5.24 11.24 3.10
C ALA A 14 3.76 11.50 3.39
N ARG A 15 3.00 12.02 2.41
CA ARG A 15 1.55 12.24 2.54
C ARG A 15 0.78 10.94 2.67
N LEU A 16 1.14 9.93 1.87
CA LEU A 16 0.52 8.62 1.93
C LEU A 16 0.76 7.97 3.30
N LEU A 17 1.99 8.07 3.84
CA LEU A 17 2.30 7.60 5.19
C LEU A 17 1.50 8.33 6.26
N ALA A 18 1.43 9.67 6.18
CA ALA A 18 0.65 10.47 7.13
C ALA A 18 -0.83 10.06 7.13
N ASN A 19 -1.42 9.86 5.94
CA ASN A 19 -2.81 9.41 5.83
C ASN A 19 -3.04 8.01 6.41
N LEU A 20 -2.08 7.09 6.25
CA LEU A 20 -2.17 5.75 6.84
C LEU A 20 -2.02 5.79 8.37
N GLU A 21 -1.13 6.62 8.89
CA GLU A 21 -0.96 6.83 10.32
C GLU A 21 -2.21 7.47 10.94
N ASP A 22 -2.75 8.50 10.30
CA ASP A 22 -3.98 9.15 10.72
C ASP A 22 -5.14 8.15 10.70
N TYR A 23 -5.25 7.31 9.66
CA TYR A 23 -6.25 6.24 9.60
C TYR A 23 -6.12 5.26 10.77
N GLU A 24 -4.94 4.71 11.05
CA GLU A 24 -4.76 3.80 12.20
C GLU A 24 -5.13 4.46 13.52
N ARG A 25 -4.69 5.71 13.71
CA ARG A 25 -4.92 6.46 14.95
C ARG A 25 -6.40 6.77 15.16
N GLU A 26 -7.10 7.20 14.13
CA GLU A 26 -8.51 7.60 14.23
C GLU A 26 -9.46 6.40 14.30
N SER A 27 -9.13 5.31 13.59
CA SER A 27 -9.94 4.09 13.58
C SER A 27 -9.64 3.15 14.75
N ALA A 28 -8.57 3.40 15.51
CA ALA A 28 -8.02 2.47 16.51
C ALA A 28 -7.82 1.04 15.95
N HIS A 29 -7.52 0.95 14.65
CA HIS A 29 -7.36 -0.29 13.92
C HIS A 29 -5.93 -0.40 13.40
N ASN A 30 -5.31 -1.56 13.64
CA ASN A 30 -3.99 -1.85 13.11
C ASN A 30 -4.14 -2.45 11.72
N LEU A 31 -3.50 -1.81 10.75
CA LEU A 31 -3.49 -2.22 9.36
C LEU A 31 -2.91 -3.62 9.18
N ARG A 32 -3.53 -4.41 8.29
CA ARG A 32 -3.16 -5.81 8.05
C ARG A 32 -2.86 -6.10 6.58
N LEU A 33 -2.17 -7.22 6.36
CA LEU A 33 -1.92 -7.74 5.03
C LEU A 33 -3.25 -7.97 4.27
N GLY A 34 -3.30 -7.52 3.01
CA GLY A 34 -4.45 -7.63 2.11
C GLY A 34 -5.54 -6.57 2.34
N GLU A 35 -5.35 -5.70 3.33
CA GLU A 35 -6.24 -4.60 3.64
C GLU A 35 -6.12 -3.49 2.59
N VAL A 36 -7.24 -2.82 2.35
CA VAL A 36 -7.38 -1.75 1.37
C VAL A 36 -7.85 -0.51 2.08
N VAL A 37 -7.07 0.57 1.98
CA VAL A 37 -7.41 1.87 2.56
C VAL A 37 -7.76 2.81 1.41
N VAL A 38 -9.00 3.31 1.42
CA VAL A 38 -9.42 4.37 0.50
C VAL A 38 -8.83 5.68 1.03
N THR A 39 -8.04 6.34 0.21
CA THR A 39 -7.44 7.62 0.57
C THR A 39 -8.48 8.73 0.39
N PRO A 40 -8.45 9.78 1.23
CA PRO A 40 -9.36 10.90 1.08
C PRO A 40 -9.19 11.57 -0.30
N ASP A 41 -10.30 11.94 -0.95
CA ASP A 41 -10.31 12.70 -2.21
C ASP A 41 -9.72 14.10 -1.95
N GLN A 42 -8.39 14.22 -2.08
CA GLN A 42 -7.69 15.49 -1.96
C GLN A 42 -7.00 15.80 -3.29
N VAL A 43 -7.67 16.55 -4.16
CA VAL A 43 -7.02 17.26 -5.27
C VAL A 43 -6.35 18.50 -4.68
N LEU A 44 -5.23 18.31 -3.98
CA LEU A 44 -4.45 19.40 -3.42
C LEU A 44 -3.27 19.72 -4.34
N GLN A 45 -3.41 20.82 -5.07
CA GLN A 45 -2.32 21.51 -5.78
C GLN A 45 -1.50 20.62 -6.72
N GLY A 46 -2.14 20.02 -7.72
CA GLY A 46 -1.45 19.44 -8.88
C GLY A 46 -0.81 18.06 -8.64
N TYR A 47 -1.02 17.43 -7.49
CA TYR A 47 -0.61 16.05 -7.22
C TYR A 47 -1.86 15.17 -7.06
N GLU A 48 -1.99 14.17 -7.94
CA GLU A 48 -3.05 13.17 -7.84
C GLU A 48 -2.64 12.11 -6.83
N MET A 49 -3.27 12.11 -5.66
CA MET A 49 -3.17 10.97 -4.74
C MET A 49 -3.79 9.73 -5.41
N PRO A 50 -3.29 8.51 -5.14
CA PRO A 50 -3.97 7.30 -5.58
C PRO A 50 -5.40 7.28 -5.03
N PHE A 51 -6.30 6.51 -5.63
CA PHE A 51 -7.69 6.42 -5.13
C PHE A 51 -7.77 5.57 -3.85
N ALA A 52 -6.98 4.51 -3.80
CA ALA A 52 -6.84 3.65 -2.64
C ALA A 52 -5.43 3.06 -2.62
N VAL A 53 -5.07 2.41 -1.52
CA VAL A 53 -3.84 1.61 -1.40
C VAL A 53 -4.18 0.24 -0.87
N ILE A 54 -3.45 -0.78 -1.32
CA ILE A 54 -3.51 -2.14 -0.76
C ILE A 54 -2.18 -2.50 -0.12
N LEU A 55 -2.23 -3.19 1.02
CA LEU A 55 -1.06 -3.68 1.72
C LEU A 55 -0.75 -5.11 1.27
N LEU A 56 0.37 -5.29 0.57
CA LEU A 56 0.81 -6.58 0.06
C LEU A 56 2.05 -7.08 0.80
N ARG A 57 2.41 -8.34 0.56
CA ARG A 57 3.68 -8.88 1.05
C ARG A 57 4.82 -8.17 0.34
N THR A 58 5.90 -7.91 1.04
CA THR A 58 7.12 -7.32 0.44
C THR A 58 7.66 -8.18 -0.70
N ALA A 59 7.53 -9.51 -0.57
CA ALA A 59 7.85 -10.51 -1.60
C ALA A 59 7.06 -10.38 -2.91
N THR A 60 5.99 -9.59 -2.94
CA THR A 60 5.22 -9.33 -4.17
C THR A 60 6.02 -8.50 -5.17
N SER A 61 6.98 -7.68 -4.69
CA SER A 61 7.90 -6.93 -5.54
C SER A 61 9.28 -7.57 -5.51
N SER A 62 9.89 -7.74 -6.70
CA SER A 62 11.26 -8.24 -6.86
C SER A 62 12.26 -7.43 -6.04
N GLU A 63 12.05 -6.12 -5.95
CA GLU A 63 12.92 -5.14 -5.31
C GLU A 63 12.87 -5.19 -3.79
N CYS A 64 11.69 -5.49 -3.25
CA CYS A 64 11.44 -5.58 -1.82
C CYS A 64 11.48 -7.04 -1.32
N SER A 65 11.78 -8.00 -2.18
CA SER A 65 11.73 -9.44 -1.87
C SER A 65 12.60 -9.90 -0.70
N ARG A 66 13.63 -9.12 -0.37
CA ARG A 66 14.53 -9.39 0.77
C ARG A 66 14.06 -8.77 2.09
N VAL A 67 13.08 -7.86 2.05
CA VAL A 67 12.49 -7.29 3.26
C VAL A 67 11.55 -8.36 3.83
N PRO A 68 11.70 -8.77 5.09
CA PRO A 68 10.79 -9.76 5.68
C PRO A 68 9.41 -9.15 5.89
N ASP A 69 8.35 -9.96 5.88
CA ASP A 69 6.99 -9.47 6.22
C ASP A 69 6.90 -9.00 7.70
N HIS A 70 7.81 -9.46 8.56
CA HIS A 70 7.90 -9.05 9.96
C HIS A 70 9.32 -9.25 10.53
N HIS A 71 9.71 -8.42 11.49
CA HIS A 71 10.97 -8.54 12.22
C HIS A 71 10.84 -7.99 13.64
N GLU A 72 11.65 -8.49 14.57
CA GLU A 72 11.71 -7.93 15.92
C GLU A 72 12.70 -6.76 15.95
N ILE A 73 12.26 -5.60 16.42
CA ILE A 73 13.08 -4.39 16.57
C ILE A 73 12.86 -3.88 17.99
N ASP A 74 13.94 -3.77 18.77
CA ASP A 74 13.91 -3.33 20.18
C ASP A 74 12.87 -4.09 21.04
N GLY A 75 12.78 -5.41 20.85
CA GLY A 75 11.83 -6.25 21.59
C GLY A 75 10.38 -6.15 21.11
N LYS A 76 10.11 -5.44 20.00
CA LYS A 76 8.77 -5.25 19.45
C LYS A 76 8.65 -5.90 18.08
N GLN A 77 7.58 -6.68 17.90
CA GLN A 77 7.21 -7.21 16.59
C GLN A 77 6.81 -6.07 15.67
N THR A 78 7.59 -5.88 14.59
CA THR A 78 7.33 -4.90 13.53
C THR A 78 6.89 -5.65 12.28
N PHE A 79 5.88 -5.13 11.58
CA PHE A 79 5.38 -5.67 10.32
C PHE A 79 5.77 -4.75 9.17
N PHE A 80 6.11 -5.34 8.03
CA PHE A 80 6.45 -4.61 6.82
C PHE A 80 5.46 -4.98 5.72
N PHE A 81 4.97 -3.96 5.02
CA PHE A 81 4.03 -4.12 3.93
C PHE A 81 4.54 -3.40 2.70
N LEU A 82 4.30 -4.00 1.55
CA LEU A 82 4.40 -3.31 0.27
C LEU A 82 3.11 -2.53 0.05
N VAL A 83 3.19 -1.21 0.17
CA VAL A 83 2.05 -0.34 -0.09
C VAL A 83 1.91 -0.13 -1.59
N THR A 84 0.83 -0.65 -2.17
CA THR A 84 0.59 -0.60 -3.61
C THR A 84 -0.58 0.33 -3.93
N PRO A 85 -0.39 1.37 -4.75
CA PRO A 85 -1.47 2.26 -5.15
C PRO A 85 -2.47 1.54 -6.05
N LEU A 86 -3.75 1.81 -5.81
CA LEU A 86 -4.89 1.36 -6.61
C LEU A 86 -5.54 2.54 -7.32
N THR A 87 -5.83 2.34 -8.59
CA THR A 87 -6.83 3.11 -9.33
C THR A 87 -8.23 2.75 -8.84
N ARG A 88 -9.23 3.58 -9.18
CA ARG A 88 -10.63 3.29 -8.88
C ARG A 88 -11.10 1.95 -9.47
N THR A 89 -10.65 1.63 -10.68
CA THR A 89 -10.99 0.35 -11.36
C THR A 89 -10.40 -0.85 -10.61
N GLU A 90 -9.14 -0.79 -10.21
CA GLU A 90 -8.48 -1.86 -9.45
C GLU A 90 -9.13 -2.06 -8.07
N TRP A 91 -9.50 -0.97 -7.40
CA TRP A 91 -10.26 -1.05 -6.15
C TRP A 91 -11.61 -1.73 -6.34
N GLU A 92 -12.35 -1.39 -7.40
CA GLU A 92 -13.63 -2.04 -7.73
C GLU A 92 -13.45 -3.53 -8.03
N ILE A 93 -12.39 -3.92 -8.75
CA ILE A 93 -12.04 -5.34 -8.99
C ILE A 93 -11.81 -6.04 -7.65
N ARG A 94 -10.98 -5.46 -6.77
CA ARG A 94 -10.67 -6.02 -5.45
C ARG A 94 -11.92 -6.19 -4.59
N ARG A 95 -12.87 -5.26 -4.69
CA ARG A 95 -14.12 -5.24 -3.94
C ARG A 95 -15.14 -6.27 -4.47
N LYS A 96 -15.29 -6.39 -5.78
CA LYS A 96 -16.32 -7.24 -6.42
C LYS A 96 -15.86 -8.65 -6.71
N SER A 97 -14.61 -8.81 -7.13
CA SER A 97 -14.08 -10.06 -7.68
C SER A 97 -13.01 -10.70 -6.79
N GLY A 98 -12.54 -9.98 -5.77
CA GLY A 98 -11.62 -10.51 -4.76
C GLY A 98 -10.14 -10.25 -5.06
N HIS A 99 -9.28 -10.77 -4.18
CA HIS A 99 -7.84 -10.52 -4.21
C HIS A 99 -7.14 -11.22 -5.37
N ASP A 100 -7.44 -12.50 -5.62
CA ASP A 100 -6.75 -13.27 -6.67
C ASP A 100 -6.98 -12.69 -8.07
N VAL A 101 -8.20 -12.20 -8.33
CA VAL A 101 -8.55 -11.54 -9.60
C VAL A 101 -7.80 -10.21 -9.75
N LEU A 102 -7.62 -9.46 -8.65
CA LEU A 102 -6.78 -8.26 -8.65
C LEU A 102 -5.33 -8.60 -8.99
N MET A 103 -4.76 -9.64 -8.38
CA MET A 103 -3.37 -10.03 -8.62
C MET A 103 -3.15 -10.47 -10.07
N ASN A 104 -4.07 -11.24 -10.63
CA ASN A 104 -4.04 -11.61 -12.06
C ASN A 104 -4.13 -10.35 -12.95
N ASN A 105 -4.93 -9.36 -12.56
CA ASN A 105 -5.03 -8.09 -13.28
C ASN A 105 -3.73 -7.28 -13.22
N PHE A 106 -3.03 -7.26 -12.07
CA PHE A 106 -1.73 -6.61 -11.95
C PHE A 106 -0.68 -7.26 -12.83
N GLU A 107 -0.65 -8.59 -12.89
CA GLU A 107 0.28 -9.34 -13.76
C GLU A 107 -0.03 -9.04 -15.24
N ALA A 108 -1.30 -9.15 -15.64
CA ALA A 108 -1.73 -8.90 -17.02
C ALA A 108 -1.46 -7.47 -17.49
N SER A 109 -1.61 -6.49 -16.59
CA SER A 109 -1.34 -5.07 -16.87
C SER A 109 0.13 -4.68 -16.72
N ARG A 110 1.00 -5.60 -16.30
CA ARG A 110 2.41 -5.34 -15.95
C ARG A 110 2.55 -4.17 -15.00
N LYS A 111 1.74 -4.17 -13.94
CA LYS A 111 1.86 -3.18 -12.86
C LYS A 111 3.30 -3.18 -12.33
N ASP A 112 3.76 -2.01 -11.93
CA ASP A 112 5.11 -1.75 -11.39
C ASP A 112 5.31 -2.42 -10.01
N LEU A 113 5.34 -3.75 -10.06
CA LEU A 113 5.50 -4.72 -8.98
C LEU A 113 6.32 -5.89 -9.52
N PHE A 114 6.07 -6.29 -10.77
CA PHE A 114 6.63 -7.46 -11.44
C PHE A 114 7.75 -7.12 -12.44
N LEU A 115 8.30 -5.90 -12.39
CA LEU A 115 9.43 -5.49 -13.24
C LEU A 115 10.75 -6.14 -12.80
#